data_AF-A0A519EM53-F1
#
_entry.id   AF-A0A519EM53-F1
#
_cell.length_a   1.000
_cell.length_b   1.000
_cell.length_c   1.000
_cell.angle_alpha   90.00
_cell.angle_beta   90.00
_cell.angle_gamma   90.00
#
_symmetry.space_group_name_H-M   'P 1'
#
loop_
_entity.id
_entity.type
_entity.pdbx_description
1 polymer ?
#
loop_
_entity_poly.entity_id
_entity_poly.type
_entity_poly.pdbx_seq_one_letter_code
_entity_poly.pdbx_strand_id
1 'polypeptide(L)'
;MILPWLILIPFIGGLLCWQGERFGPTLPRWIALLTMSLETILGLWVWSTGTFTYAPAPGADPTWALEFKLQWIQRFGISVHLALDGLSLLMILLT
;
A
#
# COMPACT_ATOMS: atom_id res chain seq x y z
N MET A 1 -1.63 -4.66 9.30
CA MET A 1 -2.13 -3.29 9.58
C MET A 1 -1.48 -2.22 8.70
N ILE A 2 -0.33 -2.45 8.06
CA ILE A 2 0.34 -1.46 7.18
C ILE A 2 -0.32 -1.33 5.79
N LEU A 3 -0.99 -2.37 5.29
CA LEU A 3 -1.54 -2.41 3.93
C LEU A 3 -2.50 -1.25 3.59
N PRO A 4 -3.44 -0.83 4.46
CA PRO A 4 -4.27 0.34 4.17
C PRO A 4 -3.46 1.63 4.03
N TRP A 5 -2.34 1.77 4.73
CA TRP A 5 -1.50 2.97 4.66
C TRP A 5 -0.80 3.12 3.31
N LEU A 6 -0.40 2.01 2.67
CA LEU A 6 0.15 2.05 1.31
C LEU A 6 -0.84 2.69 0.32
N ILE A 7 -2.14 2.58 0.55
CA ILE A 7 -3.16 3.21 -0.30
C ILE A 7 -3.48 4.63 0.19
N LEU A 8 -3.58 4.83 1.51
CA LEU A 8 -3.99 6.11 2.07
C LEU A 8 -2.94 7.22 1.91
N ILE A 9 -1.65 6.89 1.98
CA ILE A 9 -0.56 7.87 1.84
C ILE A 9 -0.60 8.59 0.49
N PRO A 10 -0.61 7.91 -0.67
CA PRO A 10 -0.72 8.59 -1.96
C PRO A 10 -2.05 9.32 -2.12
N PHE A 11 -3.14 8.79 -1.55
CA PHE A 11 -4.46 9.44 -1.60
C PHE A 11 -4.48 10.77 -0.83
N ILE A 12 -3.98 10.77 0.40
CA ILE A 12 -3.82 11.98 1.22
C ILE A 12 -2.80 12.92 0.57
N GLY A 13 -1.70 12.39 0.04
CA GLY A 13 -0.69 13.15 -0.69
C GLY A 13 -1.27 13.92 -1.88
N GLY A 14 -2.10 13.27 -2.69
CA GLY A 14 -2.83 13.91 -3.80
C GLY A 14 -3.77 15.01 -3.31
N LEU A 15 -4.51 14.77 -2.22
CA LEU A 15 -5.40 15.78 -1.63
C LEU A 15 -4.62 16.98 -1.07
N LEU A 16 -3.45 16.75 -0.46
CA LEU A 16 -2.55 17.80 0.01
C LEU A 16 -1.93 18.57 -1.15
N CYS A 17 -1.57 17.93 -2.25
CA CYS A 17 -1.10 18.61 -3.46
C CYS A 17 -2.16 19.55 -4.03
N TRP A 18 -3.42 19.08 -4.12
CA TRP A 18 -4.54 19.88 -4.60
C TRP A 18 -4.78 21.12 -3.73
N GLN A 19 -4.73 20.97 -2.41
CA GLN A 19 -4.88 22.11 -1.50
C GLN A 19 -3.63 23.01 -1.46
N GLY A 20 -2.45 22.41 -1.63
CA GLY A 20 -1.14 23.07 -1.61
C GLY A 20 -0.93 24.04 -2.78
N GLU A 21 -1.57 23.78 -3.92
CA GLU A 21 -1.50 24.65 -5.10
C GLU A 21 -1.94 26.10 -4.78
N ARG A 22 -2.91 26.25 -3.86
CA ARG A 22 -3.42 27.56 -3.43
C ARG A 22 -2.39 28.41 -2.68
N PHE A 23 -1.37 27.77 -2.08
CA PHE A 23 -0.36 28.44 -1.25
C PHE A 23 0.92 28.74 -2.03
N GLY A 24 1.09 28.19 -3.22
CA GLY A 24 2.22 28.48 -4.09
C GLY A 24 2.46 27.41 -5.16
N PRO A 25 3.01 27.80 -6.33
CA PRO A 25 3.15 26.89 -7.47
C PRO A 25 4.17 25.76 -7.24
N THR A 26 5.08 25.90 -6.27
CA THR A 26 6.13 24.92 -5.98
C THR A 26 5.78 23.93 -4.85
N LEU A 27 4.78 24.23 -4.04
CA LEU A 27 4.39 23.41 -2.88
C LEU A 27 3.87 22.01 -3.27
N PRO A 28 2.98 21.86 -4.28
CA PRO A 28 2.53 20.54 -4.71
C PRO A 28 3.68 19.62 -5.11
N ARG A 29 4.74 20.15 -5.73
CA ARG A 29 5.92 19.37 -6.15
C ARG A 29 6.65 18.76 -4.95
N TRP A 30 6.82 19.53 -3.89
CA TRP A 30 7.49 19.05 -2.68
C TRP A 30 6.63 18.06 -1.90
N ILE A 31 5.32 18.30 -1.84
CA ILE A 31 4.36 17.36 -1.21
C ILE A 31 4.41 16.02 -1.95
N ALA A 32 4.28 16.04 -3.28
CA ALA A 32 4.34 14.84 -4.10
C ALA A 32 5.66 14.08 -3.94
N LEU A 33 6.79 14.79 -3.92
CA LEU A 33 8.10 14.18 -3.71
C LEU A 33 8.19 13.50 -2.34
N LEU A 34 7.74 14.16 -1.27
CA LEU A 34 7.75 13.59 0.07
C LEU A 34 6.83 12.39 0.20
N THR A 35 5.62 12.45 -0.38
CA THR A 35 4.65 11.35 -0.30
C THR A 35 5.16 10.12 -1.04
N MET A 36 5.68 10.29 -2.26
CA MET A 36 6.23 9.18 -3.05
C MET A 36 7.49 8.59 -2.41
N SER A 37 8.39 9.44 -1.90
CA SER A 37 9.59 8.96 -1.19
C SER A 37 9.20 8.14 0.05
N LEU A 38 8.20 8.59 0.80
CA LEU A 38 7.72 7.91 1.99
C LEU A 38 7.08 6.55 1.64
N GLU A 39 6.31 6.49 0.56
CA GLU A 39 5.72 5.24 0.05
C GLU A 39 6.81 4.24 -0.39
N THR A 40 7.83 4.67 -1.13
CA THR A 40 8.96 3.82 -1.50
C THR A 40 9.72 3.30 -0.27
N ILE A 41 9.99 4.18 0.72
CA ILE A 41 10.67 3.78 1.96
C ILE A 41 9.84 2.74 2.72
N LEU A 42 8.52 2.92 2.81
CA LEU A 42 7.63 1.93 3.42
C LEU A 42 7.63 0.61 2.67
N GLY A 43 7.62 0.63 1.33
CA GLY A 43 7.75 -0.57 0.51
C GLY A 43 9.06 -1.33 0.79
N LEU A 44 10.19 -0.63 0.86
CA LEU A 44 11.50 -1.20 1.19
C LEU A 44 11.53 -1.73 2.64
N TRP A 45 10.86 -1.06 3.56
CA TRP A 45 10.73 -1.51 4.94
C TRP A 45 9.91 -2.81 5.04
N VAL A 46 8.78 -2.89 4.33
CA VAL A 46 7.99 -4.13 4.23
C VAL A 46 8.81 -5.25 3.57
N TRP A 47 9.62 -4.93 2.58
CA TRP A 47 10.52 -5.90 1.95
C TRP A 47 11.58 -6.45 2.91
N SER A 48 12.20 -5.60 3.71
CA SER A 48 13.23 -6.03 4.67
C SER A 48 12.68 -6.78 5.89
N THR A 49 11.43 -6.53 6.28
CA THR A 49 10.79 -7.15 7.45
C THR A 49 9.90 -8.35 7.11
N GLY A 50 9.45 -8.46 5.85
CA GLY A 50 8.55 -9.52 5.41
C GLY A 50 9.25 -10.85 5.17
N THR A 51 8.64 -11.94 5.65
CA THR A 51 9.01 -13.30 5.29
C THR A 51 8.31 -13.70 3.99
N PHE A 52 8.93 -13.39 2.86
CA PHE A 52 8.43 -13.79 1.54
C PHE A 52 8.84 -15.24 1.27
N THR A 53 7.88 -16.15 1.38
CA THR A 53 8.08 -17.58 1.10
C THR A 53 7.58 -17.88 -0.30
N TYR A 54 8.18 -18.86 -0.98
CA TYR A 54 7.66 -19.36 -2.25
C TYR A 54 6.25 -19.95 -2.07
N ALA A 55 5.50 -20.03 -3.18
CA ALA A 55 4.14 -20.53 -3.19
C ALA A 55 4.02 -21.86 -2.42
N PRO A 56 2.96 -22.03 -1.59
CA PRO A 56 2.73 -23.27 -0.85
C PRO A 56 2.69 -24.49 -1.77
N ALA A 57 2.98 -25.66 -1.22
CA ALA A 57 2.81 -26.92 -1.95
C ALA A 57 1.36 -27.04 -2.50
N PRO A 58 1.15 -27.69 -3.65
CA PRO A 58 -0.18 -27.83 -4.24
C PRO A 58 -1.17 -28.43 -3.23
N GLY A 59 -2.25 -27.70 -2.91
CA GLY A 59 -3.28 -28.12 -1.96
C GLY A 59 -3.17 -27.51 -0.55
N ALA A 60 -2.15 -26.70 -0.26
CA ALA A 60 -2.08 -25.92 0.97
C ALA A 60 -2.83 -24.58 0.83
N ASP A 61 -3.33 -24.05 1.95
CA ASP A 61 -4.00 -22.75 2.00
C ASP A 61 -3.06 -21.64 1.54
N PRO A 62 -3.57 -20.60 0.83
CA PRO A 62 -2.76 -19.49 0.37
C PRO A 62 -2.16 -18.74 1.56
N THR A 63 -0.84 -18.75 1.67
CA THR A 63 -0.10 -18.02 2.71
C THR A 63 0.33 -16.65 2.18
N TRP A 64 -0.29 -15.59 2.68
CA TRP A 64 0.12 -14.21 2.40
C TRP A 64 1.18 -13.75 3.40
N ALA A 65 2.13 -12.93 2.96
CA ALA A 65 3.12 -12.36 3.87
C ALA A 65 2.47 -11.35 4.83
N LEU A 66 1.50 -10.60 4.33
CA LEU A 66 0.66 -9.71 5.11
C LEU A 66 -0.78 -9.78 4.60
N GLU A 67 -1.72 -9.84 5.53
CA GLU A 67 -3.16 -9.84 5.25
C GLU A 67 -3.86 -8.77 6.09
N PHE A 68 -4.82 -8.09 5.46
CA PHE A 68 -5.75 -7.20 6.13
C PHE A 68 -7.15 -7.44 5.59
N LYS A 69 -8.07 -7.82 6.49
CA LYS A 69 -9.46 -8.10 6.17
C LYS A 69 -10.37 -7.24 7.02
N LEU A 70 -11.18 -6.42 6.36
CA LEU A 70 -12.20 -5.59 6.99
C LEU A 70 -13.55 -5.85 6.34
N GLN A 71 -14.55 -6.18 7.16
CA GLN A 71 -15.89 -6.41 6.65
C GLN A 71 -16.48 -5.12 6.10
N TRP A 72 -16.95 -5.13 4.86
CA TRP A 72 -17.48 -3.94 4.20
C TRP A 72 -18.99 -4.05 3.93
N ILE A 73 -19.43 -5.09 3.22
CA ILE A 73 -20.85 -5.33 2.93
C ILE A 73 -21.24 -6.73 3.40
N GLN A 74 -21.68 -6.79 4.66
CA GLN A 74 -22.05 -8.04 5.33
C GLN A 74 -23.09 -8.86 4.57
N ARG A 75 -24.11 -8.20 4.01
CA ARG A 75 -25.21 -8.86 3.29
C ARG A 75 -24.73 -9.72 2.11
N PHE A 76 -23.64 -9.32 1.46
CA PHE A 76 -23.07 -10.04 0.33
C PHE A 76 -21.81 -10.84 0.71
N GLY A 77 -21.43 -10.86 1.99
CA GLY A 77 -20.17 -11.47 2.43
C GLY A 77 -18.92 -10.76 1.86
N ILE A 78 -19.03 -9.50 1.43
CA ILE A 78 -17.92 -8.75 0.84
C ILE A 78 -17.10 -8.08 1.93
N SER A 79 -15.81 -8.36 1.93
CA SER A 79 -14.82 -7.70 2.77
C SER A 79 -13.77 -7.00 1.91
N VAL A 80 -13.27 -5.86 2.39
CA VAL A 80 -12.00 -5.31 1.91
C VAL A 80 -10.91 -6.26 2.37
N HIS A 81 -10.44 -7.10 1.45
CA HIS A 81 -9.37 -8.04 1.68
C HIS A 81 -8.15 -7.57 0.89
N LEU A 82 -7.16 -7.05 1.62
CA LEU A 82 -5.87 -6.68 1.09
C LEU A 82 -4.88 -7.78 1.48
N ALA A 83 -4.30 -8.42 0.49
CA ALA A 83 -3.28 -9.44 0.66
C ALA A 83 -2.03 -9.02 -0.10
N LEU A 84 -0.86 -9.24 0.51
CA LEU A 84 0.42 -8.89 -0.08
C LEU A 84 1.34 -10.11 -0.09
N ASP A 85 1.84 -10.40 -1.29
CA ASP A 85 2.86 -11.41 -1.58
C ASP A 85 4.13 -10.74 -2.14
N GLY A 86 5.14 -11.55 -2.45
CA GLY A 86 6.40 -11.04 -3.00
C GLY A 86 6.23 -10.37 -4.37
N LEU A 87 5.32 -10.88 -5.21
CA LEU A 87 5.03 -10.28 -6.52
C LEU A 87 4.37 -8.90 -6.37
N SER A 88 3.34 -8.80 -5.54
CA SER A 88 2.61 -7.55 -5.29
C SER A 88 3.54 -6.48 -4.70
N LEU A 89 4.45 -6.88 -3.79
CA LEU A 89 5.44 -5.95 -3.25
C LEU A 89 6.35 -5.37 -4.33
N LEU A 90 6.83 -6.21 -5.25
CA LEU A 90 7.66 -5.75 -6.37
C LEU A 90 6.89 -4.80 -7.29
N MET A 91 5.59 -5.05 -7.51
CA MET A 91 4.73 -4.15 -8.27
C MET A 91 4.52 -2.81 -7.55
N ILE A 92 4.31 -2.82 -6.23
CA ILE A 92 4.16 -1.59 -5.42
C ILE A 92 5.46 -0.78 -5.40
N LEU A 93 6.63 -1.43 -5.35
CA LEU A 93 7.91 -0.73 -5.41
C LEU A 93 8.21 -0.10 -6.78
N LEU A 94 7.58 -0.61 -7.84
CA LEU A 94 7.73 -0.12 -9.21
C LEU A 94 6.85 1.11 -9.50
N THR A 95 5.65 1.17 -8.88
CA THR A 95 4.68 2.26 -9.06
C THR A 95 5.06 3.51 -8.30
#